data_AF-A0A2S7ST21-F1
#
_entry.id   AF-A0A2S7ST21-F1
#
_cell.length_a   1.000
_cell.length_b   1.000
_cell.length_c   1.000
_cell.angle_alpha   90.00
_cell.angle_beta   90.00
_cell.angle_gamma   90.00
#
_symmetry.space_group_name_H-M   'P 1'
#
loop_
_entity.id
_entity.type
_entity.pdbx_description
1 polymer ?
#
loop_
_entity_poly.entity_id
_entity_poly.type
_entity_poly.pdbx_seq_one_letter_code
_entity_poly.pdbx_strand_id
1 'polypeptide(L)'
;MPRNIVLLLLLCCVMGGCLPSPYYQKQESIPQNQWAYNFNPTFKFDITDSSAHYRPYFIIQHTQAYPYSNLWMWMYIKTPGALTIKKERVNIVLADATGKWKGRGMGAIYEERVMLDLGDSVKFDRNGTYEIMLEQNMRINPLPEVLHVGFRLEMVGSGYFKKI
;
A
#
# COMPACT_ATOMS: atom_id res chain seq x y z
N MET A 1 -35.73 37.92 -5.39
CA MET A 1 -34.63 36.97 -5.72
C MET A 1 -35.09 35.57 -5.34
N PRO A 2 -35.09 34.59 -6.26
CA PRO A 2 -35.79 33.34 -6.00
C PRO A 2 -35.03 32.55 -4.93
N ARG A 3 -35.73 32.24 -3.83
CA ARG A 3 -35.27 31.46 -2.68
C ARG A 3 -34.58 30.14 -3.06
N ASN A 4 -34.86 29.63 -4.26
CA ASN A 4 -34.32 28.39 -4.80
C ASN A 4 -32.87 28.51 -5.32
N ILE A 5 -32.42 29.70 -5.77
CA ILE A 5 -31.03 29.89 -6.23
C ILE A 5 -30.05 29.88 -5.04
N VAL A 6 -30.46 30.43 -3.90
CA VAL A 6 -29.66 30.41 -2.67
C VAL A 6 -29.49 28.98 -2.13
N LEU A 7 -30.55 28.15 -2.23
CA LEU A 7 -30.50 26.75 -1.83
C LEU A 7 -29.59 25.91 -2.76
N LEU A 8 -29.56 26.22 -4.06
CA LEU A 8 -28.70 25.55 -5.04
C LEU A 8 -27.21 25.92 -4.85
N LEU A 9 -26.91 27.17 -4.48
CA LEU A 9 -25.55 27.60 -4.14
C LEU A 9 -25.06 27.00 -2.82
N LEU A 10 -25.93 26.87 -1.80
CA LEU A 10 -25.57 26.27 -0.52
C LEU A 10 -25.28 24.75 -0.62
N LEU A 11 -25.97 24.05 -1.53
CA LEU A 11 -25.76 22.63 -1.80
C LEU A 11 -24.41 22.36 -2.51
N CYS A 12 -23.85 23.34 -3.21
CA CYS A 12 -22.60 23.19 -3.95
C CYS A 12 -21.34 23.32 -3.05
N CYS A 13 -21.47 23.90 -1.85
CA CYS A 13 -20.35 24.12 -0.92
C CYS A 13 -20.01 22.91 -0.03
N VAL A 14 -20.82 21.85 0.01
CA VAL A 14 -20.61 20.70 0.90
C VAL A 14 -19.79 19.55 0.30
N MET A 15 -19.24 19.70 -0.91
CA MET A 15 -18.44 18.64 -1.58
C MET A 15 -16.92 18.80 -1.45
N GLY A 16 -16.43 19.68 -0.56
CA GLY A 16 -15.00 19.90 -0.32
C GLY A 16 -14.33 18.86 0.58
N GLY A 17 -14.46 17.58 0.29
CA GLY A 17 -13.74 16.52 1.00
C GLY A 17 -12.42 16.17 0.30
N CYS A 18 -11.34 16.92 0.54
CA CYS A 18 -10.01 16.52 0.07
C CYS A 18 -9.44 15.48 1.03
N LEU A 19 -9.48 14.19 0.65
CA LEU A 19 -8.74 13.17 1.38
C LEU A 19 -7.24 13.48 1.25
N PRO A 20 -6.44 13.41 2.33
CA PRO A 20 -5.01 13.62 2.25
C PRO A 20 -4.39 12.69 1.21
N SER A 21 -3.67 13.26 0.24
CA SER A 21 -2.88 12.48 -0.70
C SER A 21 -1.79 11.72 0.07
N PRO A 22 -1.49 10.45 -0.28
CA PRO A 22 -0.33 9.79 0.27
C PRO A 22 0.95 10.56 -0.11
N TYR A 23 1.99 10.42 0.73
CA TYR A 23 3.32 10.97 0.43
C TYR A 23 3.90 10.30 -0.81
N TYR A 24 3.73 8.98 -0.91
CA TYR A 24 4.09 8.20 -2.08
C TYR A 24 3.05 7.10 -2.31
N GLN A 25 2.71 6.82 -3.56
CA GLN A 25 1.96 5.62 -3.91
C GLN A 25 2.26 5.22 -5.34
N LYS A 26 2.57 3.95 -5.55
CA LYS A 26 2.67 3.36 -6.88
C LYS A 26 2.25 1.89 -6.83
N GLN A 27 1.66 1.42 -7.92
CA GLN A 27 1.32 0.02 -8.14
C GLN A 27 1.87 -0.42 -9.49
N GLU A 28 2.26 -1.68 -9.60
CA GLU A 28 2.71 -2.33 -10.82
C GLU A 28 1.74 -3.46 -11.17
N SER A 29 1.40 -3.57 -12.45
CA SER A 29 0.62 -4.70 -12.96
C SER A 29 1.46 -5.97 -12.98
N ILE A 30 0.89 -7.07 -12.51
CA ILE A 30 1.51 -8.38 -12.59
C ILE A 30 1.27 -8.97 -13.99
N PRO A 31 2.34 -9.38 -14.72
CA PRO A 31 2.18 -10.01 -16.03
C PRO A 31 1.27 -11.23 -15.97
N GLN A 32 0.27 -11.28 -16.86
CA GLN A 32 -0.67 -12.39 -16.99
C GLN A 32 -1.40 -12.77 -15.68
N ASN A 33 -1.47 -11.86 -14.71
CA ASN A 33 -1.95 -12.10 -13.35
C ASN A 33 -1.22 -13.24 -12.62
N GLN A 34 0.04 -13.51 -13.00
CA GLN A 34 0.86 -14.61 -12.55
C GLN A 34 2.16 -14.05 -11.97
N TRP A 35 2.22 -13.87 -10.65
CA TRP A 35 3.36 -13.26 -10.00
C TRP A 35 4.51 -14.27 -9.88
N ALA A 36 5.44 -14.19 -10.83
CA ALA A 36 6.64 -15.02 -10.87
C ALA A 36 7.73 -14.49 -9.91
N TYR A 37 8.58 -15.38 -9.39
CA TYR A 37 9.73 -15.01 -8.53
C TYR A 37 10.75 -14.06 -9.18
N ASN A 38 10.80 -14.02 -10.52
CA ASN A 38 11.70 -13.14 -11.25
C ASN A 38 11.07 -11.78 -11.60
N PHE A 39 9.77 -11.59 -11.30
CA PHE A 39 9.10 -10.32 -11.45
C PHE A 39 9.06 -9.60 -10.09
N ASN A 40 10.01 -8.68 -9.89
CA ASN A 40 10.25 -8.03 -8.61
C ASN A 40 10.02 -6.51 -8.71
N PRO A 41 8.76 -6.04 -8.59
CA PRO A 41 8.42 -4.61 -8.58
C PRO A 41 9.30 -3.82 -7.62
N THR A 42 9.89 -2.74 -8.12
CA THR A 42 10.75 -1.84 -7.36
C THR A 42 10.16 -0.44 -7.31
N PHE A 43 9.99 0.07 -6.10
CA PHE A 43 9.38 1.36 -5.79
C PHE A 43 10.46 2.29 -5.25
N LYS A 44 10.66 3.42 -5.93
CA LYS A 44 11.64 4.44 -5.54
C LYS A 44 10.92 5.70 -5.09
N PHE A 45 11.32 6.24 -3.94
CA PHE A 45 10.77 7.47 -3.38
C PHE A 45 11.85 8.26 -2.65
N ASP A 46 11.74 9.57 -2.69
CA ASP A 46 12.68 10.48 -2.03
C ASP A 46 12.15 10.88 -0.66
N ILE A 47 13.01 10.86 0.35
CA ILE A 47 12.74 11.44 1.67
C ILE A 47 13.50 12.75 1.78
N THR A 48 12.77 13.85 1.96
CA THR A 48 13.34 15.21 2.12
C THR A 48 13.37 15.67 3.57
N ASP A 49 12.48 15.14 4.40
CA ASP A 49 12.43 15.36 5.85
C ASP A 49 12.59 14.03 6.60
N SER A 50 13.79 13.81 7.15
CA SER A 50 14.15 12.65 7.98
C SER A 50 13.68 12.76 9.43
N SER A 51 13.09 13.90 9.83
CA SER A 51 12.44 14.04 11.14
C SER A 51 11.01 13.51 11.16
N ALA A 52 10.37 13.43 9.99
CA ALA A 52 9.01 12.94 9.85
C ALA A 52 8.91 11.42 10.07
N HIS A 53 7.75 11.01 10.56
CA HIS A 53 7.36 9.61 10.70
C HIS A 53 6.44 9.21 9.56
N TYR A 54 6.53 7.95 9.14
CA TYR A 54 5.76 7.44 8.02
C TYR A 54 5.09 6.10 8.33
N ARG A 55 3.98 5.80 7.68
CA ARG A 55 3.32 4.49 7.68
C ARG A 55 3.44 3.85 6.31
N PRO A 56 4.20 2.75 6.19
CA PRO A 56 4.29 1.99 4.95
C PRO A 56 3.10 1.02 4.82
N TYR A 57 2.60 0.89 3.60
CA TYR A 57 1.55 -0.05 3.25
C TYR A 57 1.92 -0.81 1.99
N PHE A 58 1.64 -2.09 2.01
CA PHE A 58 1.55 -2.92 0.82
C PHE A 58 0.16 -2.82 0.21
N ILE A 59 0.09 -2.65 -1.10
CA ILE A 59 -1.15 -2.71 -1.85
C ILE A 59 -1.15 -4.00 -2.65
N ILE A 60 -2.28 -4.71 -2.64
CA ILE A 60 -2.49 -5.85 -3.52
C ILE A 60 -3.90 -5.80 -4.10
N GLN A 61 -3.99 -6.10 -5.40
CA GLN A 61 -5.23 -6.41 -6.06
C GLN A 61 -5.18 -7.85 -6.56
N HIS A 62 -6.18 -8.65 -6.21
CA HIS A 62 -6.28 -10.06 -6.60
C HIS A 62 -7.71 -10.42 -6.97
N THR A 63 -7.91 -11.53 -7.67
CA THR A 63 -9.27 -12.03 -7.94
C THR A 63 -9.82 -12.86 -6.79
N GLN A 64 -11.11 -13.13 -6.81
CA GLN A 64 -11.77 -14.09 -5.93
C GLN A 64 -11.20 -15.51 -6.04
N ALA A 65 -10.57 -15.85 -7.18
CA ALA A 65 -9.98 -17.18 -7.40
C ALA A 65 -8.58 -17.32 -6.78
N TYR A 66 -8.04 -16.28 -6.14
CA TYR A 66 -6.78 -16.36 -5.40
C TYR A 66 -6.85 -17.46 -4.33
N PRO A 67 -5.95 -18.47 -4.37
CA PRO A 67 -6.18 -19.72 -3.64
C PRO A 67 -5.72 -19.70 -2.17
N TYR A 68 -5.23 -18.59 -1.65
CA TYR A 68 -4.67 -18.50 -0.30
C TYR A 68 -5.33 -17.40 0.53
N SER A 69 -5.40 -17.58 1.85
CA SER A 69 -5.86 -16.53 2.77
C SER A 69 -4.77 -15.51 3.12
N ASN A 70 -3.53 -15.77 2.72
CA ASN A 70 -2.38 -14.94 3.01
C ASN A 70 -1.32 -15.00 1.91
N LEU A 71 -0.42 -14.02 1.93
CA LEU A 71 0.72 -13.90 1.05
C LEU A 71 1.99 -13.69 1.89
N TRP A 72 2.96 -14.59 1.72
CA TRP A 72 4.33 -14.37 2.18
C TRP A 72 5.14 -13.68 1.09
N MET A 73 5.91 -12.67 1.45
CA MET A 73 6.83 -11.99 0.53
C MET A 73 8.14 -11.59 1.21
N TRP A 74 9.19 -11.49 0.39
CA TRP A 74 10.41 -10.80 0.74
C TRP A 74 10.29 -9.33 0.36
N MET A 75 10.66 -8.46 1.29
CA MET A 75 10.82 -7.04 1.06
C MET A 75 12.29 -6.67 1.22
N TYR A 76 12.84 -6.06 0.17
CA TYR A 76 14.21 -5.60 0.13
C TYR A 76 14.22 -4.08 0.22
N ILE A 77 14.97 -3.55 1.19
CA ILE A 77 15.01 -2.13 1.53
C ILE A 77 16.44 -1.64 1.33
N LYS A 78 16.61 -0.70 0.39
CA LYS A 78 17.88 -0.01 0.15
C LYS A 78 17.75 1.43 0.57
N THR A 79 18.54 1.84 1.56
CA THR A 79 18.57 3.22 2.06
C THR A 79 19.56 4.08 1.26
N PRO A 80 19.43 5.42 1.27
CA PRO A 80 20.36 6.32 0.60
C PRO A 80 21.81 6.05 1.01
N GLY A 81 22.67 5.84 0.01
CA GLY A 81 24.10 5.59 0.18
C GLY A 81 24.46 4.25 0.85
N ALA A 82 23.51 3.33 1.06
CA ALA A 82 23.83 2.04 1.66
C ALA A 82 24.56 1.10 0.68
N LEU A 83 25.58 0.43 1.20
CA LEU A 83 26.28 -0.67 0.54
C LEU A 83 25.54 -2.01 0.72
N THR A 84 24.68 -2.10 1.73
CA THR A 84 23.92 -3.31 2.08
C THR A 84 22.43 -3.10 1.83
N ILE A 85 21.73 -4.19 1.51
CA ILE A 85 20.27 -4.21 1.34
C ILE A 85 19.69 -4.97 2.52
N LYS A 86 18.76 -4.33 3.24
CA LYS A 86 18.03 -4.96 4.33
C LYS A 86 16.94 -5.86 3.73
N LYS A 87 16.80 -7.09 4.22
CA LYS A 87 15.83 -8.08 3.73
C LYS A 87 14.90 -8.47 4.87
N GLU A 88 13.60 -8.33 4.65
CA GLU A 88 12.55 -8.65 5.64
C GLU A 88 11.54 -9.63 5.05
N ARG A 89 11.09 -10.61 5.85
CA ARG A 89 10.01 -11.51 5.47
C ARG A 89 8.71 -11.01 6.08
N VAL A 90 7.70 -10.77 5.25
CA VAL A 90 6.41 -10.27 5.74
C VAL A 90 5.27 -11.22 5.34
N ASN A 91 4.29 -11.33 6.23
CA ASN A 91 3.06 -12.07 6.02
C ASN A 91 1.90 -11.09 5.87
N ILE A 92 1.21 -11.15 4.74
CA ILE A 92 0.07 -10.32 4.41
C ILE A 92 -1.18 -11.19 4.53
N VAL A 93 -2.02 -10.94 5.53
CA VAL A 93 -3.26 -11.67 5.74
C VAL A 93 -4.36 -11.00 4.92
N LEU A 94 -4.91 -11.73 3.93
CA LEU A 94 -5.86 -11.23 2.94
C LEU A 94 -7.31 -11.66 3.23
N ALA A 95 -7.50 -12.76 3.94
CA ALA A 95 -8.82 -13.25 4.36
C ALA A 95 -8.85 -13.55 5.85
N ASP A 96 -10.05 -13.48 6.44
CA ASP A 96 -10.29 -13.96 7.80
C ASP A 96 -10.42 -15.50 7.86
N ALA A 97 -10.62 -16.04 9.07
CA ALA A 97 -10.77 -17.47 9.29
C ALA A 97 -12.00 -18.10 8.61
N THR A 98 -12.99 -17.29 8.20
CA THR A 98 -14.17 -17.75 7.45
C THR A 98 -13.92 -17.77 5.93
N GLY A 99 -12.76 -17.28 5.48
CA GLY A 99 -12.42 -17.13 4.07
C GLY A 99 -12.92 -15.82 3.46
N LYS A 100 -13.49 -14.91 4.25
CA LYS A 100 -13.94 -13.61 3.76
C LYS A 100 -12.74 -12.70 3.56
N TRP A 101 -12.61 -12.16 2.35
CA TRP A 101 -11.57 -11.18 2.00
C TRP A 101 -11.69 -9.91 2.84
N LYS A 102 -10.54 -9.40 3.32
CA LYS A 102 -10.42 -8.21 4.16
C LYS A 102 -10.37 -6.93 3.32
N GLY A 103 -9.90 -7.03 2.09
CA GLY A 103 -9.95 -5.97 1.09
C GLY A 103 -11.36 -5.56 0.68
N ARG A 104 -11.45 -4.43 -0.03
CA ARG A 104 -12.70 -3.96 -0.64
C ARG A 104 -12.89 -4.68 -1.97
N GLY A 105 -14.00 -5.40 -2.10
CA GLY A 105 -14.37 -6.10 -3.32
C GLY A 105 -15.23 -5.27 -4.25
N MET A 106 -14.97 -5.35 -5.56
CA MET A 106 -15.86 -4.90 -6.62
C MET A 106 -16.01 -6.03 -7.64
N GLY A 107 -17.16 -6.71 -7.62
CA GLY A 107 -17.35 -7.94 -8.39
C GLY A 107 -16.39 -9.04 -7.93
N ALA A 108 -15.63 -9.62 -8.88
CA ALA A 108 -14.69 -10.70 -8.61
C ALA A 108 -13.27 -10.22 -8.24
N ILE A 109 -13.05 -8.92 -8.03
CA ILE A 109 -11.74 -8.33 -7.75
C ILE A 109 -11.75 -7.72 -6.35
N TYR A 110 -10.68 -7.96 -5.61
CA TYR A 110 -10.46 -7.43 -4.26
C TYR A 110 -9.19 -6.59 -4.23
N GLU A 111 -9.27 -5.38 -3.67
CA GLU A 111 -8.12 -4.52 -3.39
C GLU A 111 -7.97 -4.36 -1.88
N GLU A 112 -6.76 -4.62 -1.38
CA GLU A 112 -6.42 -4.43 0.01
C GLU A 112 -5.19 -3.53 0.18
N ARG A 113 -5.24 -2.70 1.21
CA ARG A 113 -4.10 -1.95 1.74
C ARG A 113 -3.74 -2.53 3.10
N VAL A 114 -2.60 -3.17 3.18
CA VAL A 114 -2.10 -3.81 4.41
C VAL A 114 -0.94 -2.99 4.94
N MET A 115 -1.07 -2.51 6.18
CA MET A 115 0.03 -1.82 6.86
C MET A 115 1.19 -2.80 7.05
N LEU A 116 2.38 -2.41 6.63
CA LEU A 116 3.58 -3.22 6.81
C LEU A 116 4.08 -2.99 8.23
N ASP A 117 4.12 -4.04 9.03
CA ASP A 117 4.64 -4.00 10.40
C ASP A 117 6.17 -3.92 10.39
N LEU A 118 6.66 -2.70 10.18
CA LEU A 118 8.05 -2.31 10.33
C LEU A 118 8.23 -1.46 11.62
N GLY A 119 7.28 -1.56 12.55
CA GLY A 119 7.01 -0.62 13.64
C GLY A 119 5.82 0.30 13.33
N ASP A 120 5.03 0.68 14.34
CA ASP A 120 3.79 1.50 14.23
C ASP A 120 3.95 2.78 13.38
N SER A 121 5.18 3.29 13.32
CA SER A 121 5.64 4.23 12.31
C SER A 121 7.13 4.04 12.06
N VAL A 122 7.57 4.27 10.82
CA VAL A 122 8.96 4.20 10.41
C VAL A 122 9.51 5.61 10.29
N LYS A 123 10.67 5.84 10.90
CA LYS A 123 11.49 7.04 10.66
C LYS A 123 12.56 6.70 9.62
N PHE A 124 12.51 7.37 8.48
CA PHE A 124 13.59 7.28 7.49
C PHE A 124 14.68 8.26 7.89
N ASP A 125 15.75 7.73 8.49
CA ASP A 125 16.81 8.47 9.18
C ASP A 125 17.80 9.20 8.26
N ARG A 126 17.64 9.07 6.94
CA ARG A 126 18.49 9.73 5.94
C ARG A 126 17.64 10.39 4.88
N ASN A 127 18.09 11.55 4.42
CA ASN A 127 17.50 12.18 3.24
C ASN A 127 18.02 11.50 1.96
N GLY A 128 17.19 11.43 0.94
CA GLY A 128 17.52 10.88 -0.38
C GLY A 128 16.60 9.76 -0.84
N THR A 129 16.99 9.09 -1.92
CA THR A 129 16.18 8.05 -2.56
C THR A 129 16.27 6.71 -1.82
N TYR A 130 15.12 6.22 -1.36
CA TYR A 130 14.95 4.86 -0.88
C TYR A 130 14.40 3.98 -1.99
N GLU A 131 14.78 2.70 -1.98
CA GLU A 131 14.25 1.70 -2.91
C GLU A 131 13.65 0.53 -2.12
N ILE A 132 12.40 0.19 -2.44
CA ILE A 132 11.68 -0.97 -1.90
C ILE A 132 11.41 -1.93 -3.06
N MET A 133 11.99 -3.12 -3.00
CA MET A 133 11.73 -4.19 -3.97
C MET A 133 10.93 -5.31 -3.30
N LEU A 134 9.89 -5.78 -3.98
CA LEU A 134 8.98 -6.82 -3.49
C LEU A 134 9.14 -8.10 -4.31
N GLU A 135 9.29 -9.23 -3.64
CA GLU A 135 9.40 -10.57 -4.26
C GLU A 135 8.44 -11.51 -3.53
N GLN A 136 7.59 -12.21 -4.28
CA GLN A 136 6.69 -13.20 -3.67
C GLN A 136 7.49 -14.39 -3.11
N ASN A 137 7.08 -14.87 -1.93
CA ASN A 137 7.73 -15.95 -1.19
C ASN A 137 6.70 -17.03 -0.83
N MET A 138 5.86 -17.38 -1.80
CA MET A 138 4.89 -18.48 -1.72
C MET A 138 5.51 -19.77 -2.27
N ARG A 139 4.89 -20.92 -2.02
CA ARG A 139 5.39 -22.22 -2.52
C ARG A 139 5.14 -22.44 -4.02
N ILE A 140 4.19 -21.70 -4.61
CA ILE A 140 3.82 -21.81 -6.03
C ILE A 140 4.46 -20.66 -6.81
N ASN A 141 4.96 -20.99 -7.99
CA ASN A 141 5.54 -20.06 -8.93
C ASN A 141 5.14 -20.42 -10.37
N PRO A 142 4.48 -19.51 -11.12
CA PRO A 142 4.03 -18.19 -10.68
C PRO A 142 2.83 -18.27 -9.74
N LEU A 143 2.74 -17.32 -8.79
CA LEU A 143 1.58 -17.20 -7.90
C LEU A 143 0.39 -16.63 -8.70
N PRO A 144 -0.71 -17.38 -8.88
CA PRO A 144 -1.78 -16.98 -9.78
C PRO A 144 -2.71 -15.94 -9.14
N GLU A 145 -3.56 -15.35 -9.98
CA GLU A 145 -4.68 -14.47 -9.59
C GLU A 145 -4.29 -13.17 -8.87
N VAL A 146 -3.03 -12.74 -9.00
CA VAL A 146 -2.57 -11.43 -8.50
C VAL A 146 -2.53 -10.46 -9.66
N LEU A 147 -3.30 -9.38 -9.61
CA LEU A 147 -3.44 -8.40 -10.70
C LEU A 147 -2.44 -7.26 -10.58
N HIS A 148 -2.34 -6.68 -9.38
CA HIS A 148 -1.45 -5.57 -9.10
C HIS A 148 -0.84 -5.71 -7.72
N VAL A 149 0.37 -5.20 -7.57
CA VAL A 149 1.02 -5.02 -6.27
C VAL A 149 1.62 -3.63 -6.18
N GLY A 150 1.69 -3.08 -4.99
CA GLY A 150 2.12 -1.71 -4.82
C GLY A 150 2.69 -1.39 -3.46
N PHE A 151 3.28 -0.21 -3.40
CA PHE A 151 3.78 0.37 -2.18
C PHE A 151 3.17 1.76 -2.00
N ARG A 152 2.70 2.03 -0.79
CA ARG A 152 2.20 3.34 -0.38
C ARG A 152 2.90 3.77 0.89
N LEU A 153 3.23 5.05 0.94
CA LEU A 153 3.79 5.69 2.11
C LEU A 153 2.91 6.88 2.50
N GLU A 154 2.51 6.91 3.77
CA GLU A 154 1.77 8.03 4.34
C GLU A 154 2.64 8.73 5.37
N MET A 155 2.69 10.07 5.33
CA MET A 155 3.31 10.83 6.39
C MET A 155 2.38 10.85 7.61
N VAL A 156 2.91 10.55 8.78
CA VAL A 156 2.18 10.65 10.05
C VAL A 156 2.13 12.13 10.42
N GLY A 157 1.04 12.81 10.07
CA GLY A 157 0.81 14.18 10.51
C GLY A 157 0.68 14.27 12.03
N SER A 158 1.26 15.31 12.62
CA SER A 158 1.17 15.69 14.05
C SER A 158 -0.27 15.91 14.60
N GLY A 159 -1.33 15.50 13.88
CA GLY A 159 -2.73 15.83 14.18
C GLY A 159 -3.67 14.63 14.37
N TYR A 160 -3.20 13.39 14.34
CA TYR A 160 -4.08 12.22 14.55
C TYR A 160 -3.42 11.14 15.41
N PHE A 161 -2.98 11.53 16.61
CA PHE A 161 -3.12 10.63 17.75
C PHE A 161 -4.61 10.55 18.05
N LYS A 162 -5.28 9.52 17.50
CA LYS A 162 -6.57 9.10 18.02
C LYS A 162 -6.29 8.54 19.41
N LYS A 163 -6.46 9.40 20.41
CA LYS A 163 -6.49 9.08 21.83
C LYS A 163 -7.46 7.90 22.00
N ILE A 164 -6.95 6.78 22.50
CA ILE A 164 -7.78 5.73 23.11
C ILE A 164 -8.30 6.32 24.43
#